data_AF-A0A8R2FAI0-F1
#
_entry.id   AF-A0A8R2FAI0-F1
#
_cell.length_a   1.000
_cell.length_b   1.000
_cell.length_c   1.000
_cell.angle_alpha   90.00
_cell.angle_beta   90.00
_cell.angle_gamma   90.00
#
_symmetry.space_group_name_H-M   'P 1'
#
loop_
_entity.id
_entity.type
_entity.pdbx_description
1 polymer ?
#
loop_
_entity_poly.entity_id
_entity_poly.type
_entity_poly.pdbx_seq_one_letter_code
_entity_poly.pdbx_strand_id
1 'polypeptide(L)'
;MKRNKREIPPEFISEKNRQVGSSLSGFQNDMSLTSYVTTKKKCVIILSTMHDTVVIDPDTHKPETIMDYNSTKGGVDSVDQMCSTYSTSRKTRRWTMTVFFRILDIAGINFYKIYLANNLENNIRRTEYLKTLAISLMQEHWRERAQIWGLPKDVLTFLSDYKKPTVEINKDTRKGYCYLCGSHKNNRTNTACEKCHKNVCKNHRQQRIECSRCFEDEDLSS
;
A
#
# COMPACT_ATOMS: atom_id res chain seq x y z
N MET A 1 -16.87 -21.36 -25.11
CA MET A 1 -18.35 -21.54 -25.19
C MET A 1 -18.74 -22.86 -24.53
N LYS A 2 -19.92 -22.99 -23.90
CA LYS A 2 -20.39 -24.28 -23.36
C LYS A 2 -20.77 -25.23 -24.51
N ARG A 3 -20.41 -26.51 -24.43
CA ARG A 3 -20.61 -27.49 -25.53
C ARG A 3 -22.08 -27.78 -25.87
N ASN A 4 -23.00 -27.57 -24.94
CA ASN A 4 -24.43 -27.89 -25.09
C ASN A 4 -25.23 -26.79 -25.80
N LYS A 5 -24.56 -25.86 -26.46
CA LYS A 5 -25.17 -24.75 -27.18
C LYS A 5 -25.65 -25.23 -28.54
N ARG A 6 -26.91 -24.94 -28.89
CA ARG A 6 -27.57 -25.42 -30.11
C ARG A 6 -26.98 -24.79 -31.37
N GLU A 7 -26.35 -23.64 -31.21
CA GLU A 7 -25.71 -22.84 -32.24
C GLU A 7 -24.37 -23.44 -32.70
N ILE A 8 -23.82 -24.41 -31.96
CA ILE A 8 -22.56 -25.06 -32.30
C ILE A 8 -22.85 -26.24 -33.24
N PRO A 9 -22.25 -26.29 -34.45
CA PRO A 9 -22.41 -27.43 -35.33
C PRO A 9 -21.86 -28.72 -34.70
N PRO A 10 -22.50 -29.89 -34.91
CA PRO A 10 -22.07 -31.16 -34.32
C PRO A 10 -20.61 -31.52 -34.59
N GLU A 11 -20.07 -31.11 -35.74
CA GLU A 11 -18.69 -31.33 -36.18
C GLU A 11 -17.68 -30.62 -35.27
N PHE A 12 -18.06 -29.48 -34.66
CA PHE A 12 -17.21 -28.72 -33.75
C PHE A 12 -17.21 -29.31 -32.33
N ILE A 13 -18.19 -30.14 -32.00
CA ILE A 13 -18.31 -30.80 -30.69
C ILE A 13 -17.63 -32.17 -30.75
N SER A 14 -17.78 -32.89 -31.86
CA SER A 14 -17.28 -34.26 -32.00
C SER A 14 -15.76 -34.30 -32.06
N GLU A 15 -15.15 -35.03 -31.13
CA GLU A 15 -13.73 -35.39 -31.20
C GLU A 15 -13.50 -36.71 -31.95
N LYS A 16 -14.57 -37.44 -32.31
CA LYS A 16 -14.47 -38.72 -33.01
C LYS A 16 -13.80 -38.50 -34.37
N ASN A 17 -12.79 -39.32 -34.67
CA ASN A 17 -12.01 -39.28 -35.90
C ASN A 17 -11.13 -38.03 -36.09
N ARG A 18 -10.95 -37.19 -35.06
CA ARG A 18 -10.02 -36.04 -35.10
C ARG A 18 -8.73 -36.35 -34.34
N GLN A 19 -7.59 -35.99 -34.93
CA GLN A 19 -6.29 -36.12 -34.26
C GLN A 19 -6.15 -35.10 -33.11
N VAL A 20 -5.43 -35.48 -32.06
CA VAL A 20 -5.06 -34.56 -30.97
C VAL A 20 -4.16 -33.47 -31.54
N GLY A 21 -4.44 -32.21 -31.20
CA GLY A 21 -3.78 -31.04 -31.77
C GLY A 21 -4.45 -30.50 -33.05
N SER A 22 -5.41 -31.23 -33.64
CA SER A 22 -6.16 -30.70 -34.78
C SER A 22 -7.15 -29.60 -34.35
N SER A 23 -7.39 -28.65 -35.27
CA SER A 23 -8.38 -27.59 -35.11
C SER A 23 -9.39 -27.60 -36.26
N LEU A 24 -10.60 -27.11 -35.99
CA LEU A 24 -11.63 -26.78 -36.97
C LEU A 24 -12.05 -25.34 -36.70
N SER A 25 -12.21 -24.56 -37.76
CA SER A 25 -12.63 -23.17 -37.67
C SER A 25 -13.83 -22.93 -38.56
N GLY A 26 -14.80 -22.18 -38.06
CA GLY A 26 -16.00 -21.78 -38.78
C GLY A 26 -16.19 -20.28 -38.62
N PHE A 27 -16.71 -19.64 -39.66
CA PHE A 27 -16.87 -18.19 -39.71
C PHE A 27 -18.32 -17.84 -39.99
N GLN A 28 -18.85 -16.87 -39.26
CA GLN A 28 -20.17 -16.33 -39.49
C GLN A 28 -20.13 -14.83 -39.17
N ASN A 29 -20.40 -14.00 -40.19
CA ASN A 29 -20.32 -12.54 -40.10
C ASN A 29 -18.93 -12.09 -39.57
N ASP A 30 -18.92 -11.36 -38.46
CA ASP A 30 -17.77 -10.82 -37.73
C ASP A 30 -17.27 -11.74 -36.61
N MET A 31 -17.66 -13.03 -36.62
CA MET A 31 -17.32 -13.99 -35.59
C MET A 31 -16.66 -15.24 -36.16
N SER A 32 -15.70 -15.77 -35.41
CA SER A 32 -15.07 -17.06 -35.65
C SER A 32 -15.29 -18.02 -34.48
N LEU A 33 -15.54 -19.28 -34.82
CA LEU A 33 -15.65 -20.38 -33.89
C LEU A 33 -14.48 -21.34 -34.13
N THR A 34 -13.67 -21.58 -33.11
CA THR A 34 -12.52 -22.48 -33.17
C THR A 34 -12.73 -23.67 -32.24
N SER A 35 -12.68 -24.87 -32.80
CA SER A 35 -12.79 -26.15 -32.11
C SER A 35 -11.43 -26.85 -32.13
N TYR A 36 -10.77 -26.95 -30.97
CA TYR A 36 -9.42 -27.50 -30.82
C TYR A 36 -9.39 -28.76 -29.94
N VAL A 37 -8.89 -29.87 -30.49
CA VAL A 37 -8.81 -31.16 -29.77
C VAL A 37 -7.57 -31.16 -28.86
N THR A 38 -7.78 -30.98 -27.56
CA THR A 38 -6.69 -30.96 -26.56
C THR A 38 -6.24 -32.38 -26.17
N THR A 39 -7.16 -33.34 -26.12
CA THR A 39 -6.89 -34.75 -25.82
C THR A 39 -7.89 -35.64 -26.56
N LYS A 40 -7.66 -36.96 -26.63
CA LYS A 40 -8.55 -37.91 -27.33
C LYS A 40 -10.03 -37.86 -26.92
N LYS A 41 -10.34 -37.34 -25.72
CA LYS A 41 -11.71 -37.23 -25.19
C LYS A 41 -12.13 -35.78 -24.88
N LYS A 42 -11.33 -34.78 -25.26
CA LYS A 42 -11.62 -33.37 -24.96
C LYS A 42 -11.28 -32.46 -26.12
N CYS A 43 -12.29 -31.74 -26.61
CA CYS A 43 -12.17 -30.54 -27.42
C CYS A 43 -12.54 -29.26 -26.64
N VAL A 44 -11.85 -28.17 -26.94
CA VAL A 44 -12.14 -26.82 -26.45
C VAL A 44 -12.78 -26.03 -27.59
N ILE A 45 -13.84 -25.31 -27.28
CA ILE A 45 -14.57 -24.48 -28.24
C ILE A 45 -14.45 -23.02 -27.82
N ILE A 46 -13.81 -22.22 -28.65
CA ILE A 46 -13.63 -20.77 -28.45
C ILE A 46 -14.41 -20.03 -29.52
N LEU A 47 -15.16 -19.03 -29.09
CA LEU A 47 -15.83 -18.07 -29.95
C LEU A 47 -15.04 -16.76 -29.83
N SER A 48 -14.70 -16.15 -30.95
CA SER A 48 -14.01 -14.87 -31.01
C SER A 48 -14.69 -13.93 -31.99
N THR A 49 -14.68 -12.64 -31.65
CA THR A 49 -15.08 -11.54 -32.54
C THR A 49 -13.87 -10.72 -33.01
N MET A 50 -12.67 -11.17 -32.66
CA MET A 50 -11.40 -10.49 -32.98
C MET A 50 -10.66 -11.16 -34.13
N HIS A 51 -10.80 -12.49 -34.27
CA HIS A 51 -10.07 -13.27 -35.26
C HIS A 51 -10.98 -13.52 -36.47
N ASP A 52 -10.61 -13.01 -37.63
CA ASP A 52 -11.31 -13.16 -38.91
C ASP A 52 -10.67 -14.23 -39.82
N THR A 53 -9.48 -14.70 -39.46
CA THR A 53 -8.69 -15.69 -40.20
C THR A 53 -8.20 -16.81 -39.29
N VAL A 54 -7.82 -17.95 -39.89
CA VAL A 54 -7.20 -19.06 -39.16
C VAL A 54 -5.70 -18.96 -39.29
N VAL A 55 -5.06 -18.48 -38.22
CA VAL A 55 -3.59 -18.52 -38.11
C VAL A 55 -3.21 -19.64 -37.15
N ILE A 56 -2.32 -20.52 -37.61
CA ILE A 56 -1.73 -21.59 -36.80
C ILE A 56 -0.28 -21.23 -36.57
N ASP A 57 0.11 -21.19 -35.30
CA ASP A 57 1.47 -20.92 -34.90
C ASP A 57 2.40 -22.08 -35.30
N PRO A 58 3.52 -21.82 -36.01
CA PRO A 58 4.39 -22.86 -36.53
C PRO A 58 5.15 -23.62 -35.44
N ASP A 59 5.39 -22.99 -34.28
CA ASP A 59 6.15 -23.62 -33.19
C ASP A 59 5.25 -24.51 -32.34
N THR A 60 4.14 -23.96 -31.86
CA THR A 60 3.22 -24.64 -30.95
C THR A 60 2.15 -25.47 -31.66
N HIS A 61 1.97 -25.27 -32.97
CA HIS A 61 0.94 -25.90 -33.80
C HIS A 61 -0.49 -25.65 -33.28
N LYS A 62 -0.69 -24.54 -32.57
CA LYS A 62 -1.98 -24.14 -32.01
C LYS A 62 -2.60 -23.00 -32.81
N PRO A 63 -3.93 -22.94 -32.93
CA PRO A 63 -4.60 -21.75 -33.44
C PRO A 63 -4.28 -20.54 -32.57
N GLU A 64 -4.03 -19.39 -33.20
CA GLU A 64 -3.79 -18.10 -32.52
C GLU A 64 -4.89 -17.78 -31.50
N THR A 65 -6.15 -18.00 -31.87
CA THR A 65 -7.31 -17.82 -30.97
C THR A 65 -7.19 -18.60 -29.65
N ILE A 66 -6.56 -19.79 -29.68
CA ILE A 66 -6.31 -20.60 -28.48
C ILE A 66 -5.16 -20.01 -27.65
N MET A 67 -4.13 -19.48 -28.31
CA MET A 67 -2.99 -18.84 -27.65
C MET A 67 -3.43 -17.57 -26.92
N ASP A 68 -4.16 -16.70 -27.61
CA ASP A 68 -4.68 -15.43 -27.06
C ASP A 68 -5.64 -15.65 -25.90
N TYR A 69 -6.51 -16.65 -26.02
CA TYR A 69 -7.35 -17.04 -24.90
C TYR A 69 -6.51 -17.50 -23.70
N ASN A 70 -5.47 -18.31 -23.92
CA ASN A 70 -4.64 -18.81 -22.85
C ASN A 70 -3.78 -17.72 -22.19
N SER A 71 -3.30 -16.74 -22.95
CA SER A 71 -2.51 -15.62 -22.43
C SER A 71 -3.34 -14.68 -21.56
N THR A 72 -4.64 -14.54 -21.84
CA THR A 72 -5.53 -13.58 -21.17
C THR A 72 -6.41 -14.18 -20.07
N LYS A 73 -6.82 -15.46 -20.18
CA LYS A 73 -7.79 -16.08 -19.25
C LYS A 73 -7.35 -16.09 -17.77
N GLY A 74 -6.05 -15.99 -17.51
CA GLY A 74 -5.49 -16.08 -16.16
C GLY A 74 -5.61 -14.82 -15.31
N GLY A 75 -6.07 -13.68 -15.86
CA GLY A 75 -6.07 -12.40 -15.16
C GLY A 75 -6.86 -12.43 -13.84
N VAL A 76 -8.09 -12.94 -13.87
CA VAL A 76 -8.97 -13.02 -12.68
C VAL A 76 -8.42 -14.01 -11.66
N ASP A 77 -8.01 -15.20 -12.10
CA ASP A 77 -7.45 -16.24 -11.23
C ASP A 77 -6.16 -15.76 -10.55
N SER A 78 -5.34 -14.98 -11.25
CA SER A 78 -4.12 -14.38 -10.71
C SER A 78 -4.44 -13.39 -9.59
N VAL A 79 -5.44 -12.53 -9.78
CA VAL A 79 -5.91 -11.61 -8.73
C VAL A 79 -6.47 -12.38 -7.54
N ASP A 80 -7.25 -13.44 -7.78
CA ASP A 80 -7.80 -14.25 -6.71
C ASP A 80 -6.71 -14.97 -5.89
N GLN A 81 -5.72 -15.55 -6.55
CA GLN A 81 -4.54 -16.15 -5.92
C GLN A 81 -3.77 -15.10 -5.10
N MET A 82 -3.59 -13.89 -5.66
CA MET A 82 -2.92 -12.79 -4.96
C MET A 82 -3.68 -12.38 -3.70
N CYS A 83 -5.01 -12.29 -3.74
CA CYS A 83 -5.84 -12.02 -2.56
C CYS A 83 -5.73 -13.15 -1.53
N SER A 84 -5.78 -14.40 -1.96
CA SER A 84 -5.70 -15.55 -1.05
C SER A 84 -4.34 -15.65 -0.33
N THR A 85 -3.25 -15.20 -0.96
CA THR A 85 -1.91 -15.28 -0.37
C THR A 85 -1.72 -14.28 0.77
N TYR A 86 -2.34 -13.10 0.66
CA TYR A 86 -2.28 -12.04 1.68
C TYR A 86 -3.67 -11.47 1.92
N SER A 87 -4.51 -12.23 2.61
CA SER A 87 -5.88 -11.83 2.89
C SER A 87 -6.05 -11.15 4.26
N THR A 88 -6.86 -10.11 4.29
CA THR A 88 -7.35 -9.43 5.49
C THR A 88 -8.56 -10.12 6.12
N SER A 89 -9.08 -11.18 5.48
CA SER A 89 -10.25 -11.93 5.95
C SER A 89 -10.12 -12.40 7.40
N ARG A 90 -11.23 -12.31 8.13
CA ARG A 90 -11.36 -12.80 9.52
C ARG A 90 -12.64 -13.60 9.65
N LYS A 91 -12.64 -14.58 10.56
CA LYS A 91 -13.85 -15.33 10.92
C LYS A 91 -14.90 -14.36 11.45
N THR A 92 -16.06 -14.31 10.79
CA THR A 92 -17.16 -13.40 11.12
C THR A 92 -18.49 -14.07 10.83
N ARG A 93 -19.54 -13.65 11.56
CA ARG A 93 -20.93 -14.06 11.31
C ARG A 93 -21.72 -13.03 10.50
N ARG A 94 -21.07 -11.93 10.07
CA ARG A 94 -21.70 -10.84 9.32
C ARG A 94 -21.17 -10.86 7.89
N TRP A 95 -22.01 -11.22 6.91
CA TRP A 95 -21.61 -11.36 5.51
C TRP A 95 -21.05 -10.06 4.90
N THR A 96 -21.53 -8.90 5.36
CA THR A 96 -21.04 -7.59 4.94
C THR A 96 -19.57 -7.38 5.27
N MET A 97 -19.09 -7.93 6.41
CA MET A 97 -17.67 -7.88 6.77
C MET A 97 -16.82 -8.72 5.82
N THR A 98 -17.33 -9.85 5.34
CA THR A 98 -16.64 -10.67 4.33
C THR A 98 -16.42 -9.89 3.03
N VAL A 99 -17.43 -9.14 2.59
CA VAL A 99 -17.32 -8.26 1.42
C VAL A 99 -16.30 -7.15 1.68
N PHE A 100 -16.36 -6.51 2.84
CA PHE A 100 -15.42 -5.47 3.23
C PHE A 100 -13.95 -5.94 3.20
N PHE A 101 -13.64 -7.10 3.80
CA PHE A 101 -12.29 -7.67 3.74
C PHE A 101 -11.84 -7.96 2.30
N ARG A 102 -12.74 -8.45 1.45
CA ARG A 102 -12.41 -8.69 0.05
C ARG A 102 -12.12 -7.39 -0.72
N ILE A 103 -12.83 -6.32 -0.42
CA ILE A 103 -12.56 -4.99 -0.98
C ILE A 103 -11.17 -4.51 -0.55
N LEU A 104 -10.79 -4.68 0.71
CA LEU A 104 -9.45 -4.33 1.19
C LEU A 104 -8.35 -5.10 0.47
N ASP A 105 -8.53 -6.41 0.26
CA ASP A 105 -7.54 -7.25 -0.44
C ASP A 105 -7.35 -6.78 -1.90
N ILE A 106 -8.44 -6.48 -2.60
CA ILE A 106 -8.40 -5.98 -3.99
C ILE A 106 -7.78 -4.57 -4.04
N ALA A 107 -8.17 -3.68 -3.11
CA ALA A 107 -7.64 -2.33 -3.02
C ALA A 107 -6.12 -2.34 -2.81
N GLY A 108 -5.61 -3.20 -1.91
CA GLY A 108 -4.18 -3.37 -1.68
C GLY A 108 -3.41 -3.80 -2.94
N ILE A 109 -3.99 -4.66 -3.78
CA ILE A 109 -3.40 -5.05 -5.07
C ILE A 109 -3.39 -3.86 -6.03
N ASN A 110 -4.51 -3.15 -6.16
CA ASN A 110 -4.63 -2.03 -7.08
C ASN A 110 -3.68 -0.88 -6.72
N PHE A 111 -3.60 -0.52 -5.43
CA PHE A 111 -2.66 0.50 -4.96
C PHE A 111 -1.21 0.11 -5.22
N TYR A 112 -0.85 -1.17 -5.01
CA TYR A 112 0.47 -1.67 -5.35
C TYR A 112 0.78 -1.55 -6.86
N LYS A 113 -0.19 -1.87 -7.73
CA LYS A 113 -0.01 -1.72 -9.19
C LYS A 113 0.16 -0.27 -9.62
N ILE A 114 -0.62 0.65 -9.05
CA ILE A 114 -0.47 2.09 -9.29
C ILE A 114 0.90 2.58 -8.79
N TYR A 115 1.32 2.13 -7.61
CA TYR A 115 2.63 2.48 -7.06
C TYR A 115 3.77 2.05 -7.99
N LEU A 116 3.76 0.79 -8.47
CA LEU A 116 4.77 0.31 -9.42
C LEU A 116 4.75 1.08 -10.75
N ALA A 117 3.56 1.40 -11.26
CA ALA A 117 3.42 2.17 -12.50
C ALA A 117 4.03 3.58 -12.39
N ASN A 118 3.93 4.19 -11.20
CA ASN A 118 4.49 5.52 -10.92
C ASN A 118 5.97 5.49 -10.47
N ASN A 119 6.52 4.31 -10.17
CA ASN A 119 7.87 4.15 -9.62
C ASN A 119 8.59 3.02 -10.35
N LEU A 120 8.86 3.19 -11.64
CA LEU A 120 9.39 2.15 -12.53
C LEU A 120 10.75 1.56 -12.07
N GLU A 121 11.55 2.34 -11.36
CA GLU A 121 12.86 1.92 -10.85
C GLU A 121 12.76 1.14 -9.52
N ASN A 122 11.63 1.23 -8.82
CA ASN A 122 11.44 0.58 -7.53
C ASN A 122 10.84 -0.81 -7.69
N ASN A 123 11.62 -1.84 -7.34
CA ASN A 123 11.16 -3.23 -7.32
C ASN A 123 10.84 -3.71 -5.90
N ILE A 124 9.95 -2.97 -5.21
CA ILE A 124 9.50 -3.36 -3.87
C ILE A 124 8.59 -4.59 -3.94
N ARG A 125 8.82 -5.57 -3.06
CA ARG A 125 7.94 -6.74 -2.93
C ARG A 125 6.58 -6.30 -2.40
N ARG A 126 5.49 -6.86 -2.94
CA ARG A 126 4.11 -6.57 -2.48
C ARG A 126 3.94 -6.65 -0.96
N THR A 127 4.58 -7.63 -0.32
CA THR A 127 4.55 -7.80 1.15
C THR A 127 5.09 -6.61 1.91
N GLU A 128 6.17 -6.04 1.42
CA GLU A 128 6.83 -4.92 2.04
C GLU A 128 6.02 -3.65 1.80
N TYR A 129 5.53 -3.46 0.57
CA TYR A 129 4.58 -2.40 0.24
C TYR A 129 3.36 -2.40 1.18
N LEU A 130 2.71 -3.56 1.37
CA LEU A 130 1.54 -3.68 2.24
C LEU A 130 1.87 -3.40 3.72
N LYS A 131 3.05 -3.79 4.19
CA LYS A 131 3.51 -3.45 5.55
C LYS A 131 3.69 -1.94 5.72
N THR A 132 4.38 -1.31 4.77
CA THR A 132 4.59 0.15 4.79
C THR A 132 3.27 0.90 4.72
N LEU A 133 2.35 0.46 3.87
CA LEU A 133 0.99 1.00 3.79
C LEU A 133 0.22 0.84 5.11
N ALA A 134 0.26 -0.34 5.73
CA ALA A 134 -0.41 -0.55 7.00
C ALA A 134 0.16 0.35 8.10
N ILE A 135 1.48 0.47 8.17
CA ILE A 135 2.17 1.35 9.12
C ILE A 135 1.76 2.81 8.88
N SER A 136 1.81 3.30 7.64
CA SER A 136 1.47 4.69 7.33
C SER A 136 0.03 5.05 7.70
N LEU A 137 -0.93 4.14 7.45
CA LEU A 137 -2.33 4.32 7.85
C LEU A 137 -2.52 4.35 9.38
N MET A 138 -1.65 3.70 10.15
CA MET A 138 -1.75 3.69 11.62
C MET A 138 -1.00 4.85 12.29
N GLN A 139 -0.06 5.49 11.61
CA GLN A 139 0.84 6.49 12.21
C GLN A 139 0.11 7.66 12.87
N GLU A 140 -0.93 8.21 12.22
CA GLU A 140 -1.70 9.33 12.79
C GLU A 140 -2.41 8.91 14.08
N HIS A 141 -3.07 7.76 14.08
CA HIS A 141 -3.71 7.20 15.27
C HIS A 141 -2.70 6.89 16.38
N TRP A 142 -1.49 6.43 16.06
CA TRP A 142 -0.44 6.23 17.05
C TRP A 142 0.00 7.54 17.69
N ARG A 143 0.13 8.62 16.92
CA ARG A 143 0.47 9.96 17.43
C ARG A 143 -0.60 10.49 18.39
N GLU A 144 -1.88 10.30 18.06
CA GLU A 144 -3.00 10.65 18.93
C GLU A 144 -2.97 9.84 20.23
N ARG A 145 -2.79 8.52 20.10
CA ARG A 145 -2.79 7.60 21.23
C ARG A 145 -1.60 7.83 22.15
N ALA A 146 -0.47 8.32 21.63
CA ALA A 146 0.71 8.67 22.42
C ALA A 146 0.48 9.84 23.40
N GLN A 147 -0.58 10.63 23.21
CA GLN A 147 -0.98 11.72 24.12
C GLN A 147 -1.86 11.24 25.28
N ILE A 148 -2.38 10.01 25.22
CA ILE A 148 -3.27 9.48 26.24
C ILE A 148 -2.47 9.16 27.50
N TRP A 149 -2.92 9.74 28.62
CA TRP A 149 -2.35 9.45 29.93
C TRP A 149 -2.85 8.11 30.48
N GLY A 150 -2.01 7.42 31.27
CA GLY A 150 -2.38 6.17 31.94
C GLY A 150 -2.30 4.90 31.08
N LEU A 151 -1.63 4.95 29.92
CA LEU A 151 -1.39 3.75 29.11
C LEU A 151 -0.39 2.79 29.79
N PRO A 152 -0.51 1.47 29.53
CA PRO A 152 0.48 0.48 29.93
C PRO A 152 1.90 0.84 29.48
N LYS A 153 2.91 0.47 30.29
CA LYS A 153 4.32 0.87 30.08
C LYS A 153 4.88 0.38 28.73
N ASP A 154 4.58 -0.85 28.35
CA ASP A 154 4.96 -1.46 27.08
C ASP A 154 4.40 -0.69 25.87
N VAL A 155 3.14 -0.27 25.95
CA VAL A 155 2.50 0.57 24.92
C VAL A 155 3.15 1.95 24.87
N LEU A 156 3.46 2.56 26.02
CA LEU A 156 4.15 3.84 26.09
C LEU A 156 5.56 3.76 25.50
N THR A 157 6.28 2.66 25.73
CA THR A 157 7.60 2.42 25.13
C THR A 157 7.52 2.32 23.62
N PHE A 158 6.52 1.63 23.07
CA PHE A 158 6.31 1.61 21.62
C PHE A 158 5.92 2.98 21.05
N LEU A 159 5.08 3.72 21.77
CA LEU A 159 4.56 5.02 21.32
C LEU A 159 5.51 6.20 21.55
N SER A 160 6.67 6.01 22.19
CA SER A 160 7.62 7.09 22.47
C SER A 160 8.04 7.83 21.22
N ASP A 161 8.28 7.08 20.14
CA ASP A 161 8.78 7.59 18.86
C ASP A 161 7.71 8.40 18.11
N TYR A 162 6.45 8.29 18.53
CA TYR A 162 5.29 8.95 17.92
C TYR A 162 4.75 10.11 18.77
N LYS A 163 5.33 10.39 19.95
CA LYS A 163 5.02 11.63 20.66
C LYS A 163 5.54 12.79 19.83
N LYS A 164 4.65 13.76 19.52
CA LYS A 164 5.11 15.06 19.01
C LYS A 164 6.18 15.56 19.99
N PRO A 165 7.31 16.12 19.53
CA PRO A 165 8.15 16.89 20.41
C PRO A 165 7.24 17.97 20.97
N THR A 166 6.88 17.83 22.24
CA THR A 166 6.42 18.98 23.00
C THR A 166 7.55 19.97 22.86
N VAL A 167 7.28 21.14 22.28
CA VAL A 167 8.16 22.28 22.48
C VAL A 167 8.19 22.46 23.99
N GLU A 168 9.17 21.84 24.64
CA GLU A 168 9.37 21.94 26.07
C GLU A 168 9.87 23.36 26.30
N ILE A 169 8.95 24.32 26.44
CA ILE A 169 9.24 25.54 27.19
C ILE A 169 9.22 25.14 28.67
N ASN A 170 10.15 24.28 29.06
CA ASN A 170 10.54 24.07 30.44
C ASN A 170 12.04 24.31 30.50
N LYS A 171 12.42 25.61 30.47
CA LYS A 171 13.68 26.05 31.05
C LYS A 171 13.56 25.75 32.54
N ASP A 172 13.96 24.53 32.93
CA ASP A 172 14.02 24.06 34.30
C ASP A 172 15.17 24.80 35.01
N THR A 173 14.96 26.09 35.27
CA THR A 173 15.97 26.94 35.90
C THR A 173 16.01 26.65 37.39
N ARG A 174 16.78 25.63 37.75
CA ARG A 174 17.09 25.34 39.16
C ARG A 174 17.59 26.61 39.86
N LYS A 175 16.90 26.97 40.95
CA LYS A 175 17.21 28.14 41.78
C LYS A 175 18.64 28.04 42.31
N GLY A 176 19.48 29.02 42.00
CA GLY A 176 20.85 29.09 42.49
C GLY A 176 21.31 30.52 42.75
N TYR A 177 22.50 30.70 43.31
CA TYR A 177 23.04 32.03 43.59
C TYR A 177 23.48 32.73 42.30
N CYS A 178 23.33 34.05 42.26
CA CYS A 178 23.84 34.86 41.17
C CYS A 178 25.37 34.76 41.10
N TYR A 179 25.89 34.27 39.98
CA TYR A 179 27.33 34.11 39.72
C TYR A 179 28.11 35.41 39.93
N LEU A 180 27.55 36.54 39.51
CA LEU A 180 28.17 37.87 39.63
C LEU A 180 28.05 38.50 41.02
N CYS A 181 27.13 38.02 41.88
CA CYS A 181 27.05 38.49 43.28
C CYS A 181 28.02 37.75 44.20
N GLY A 182 28.47 36.56 43.81
CA GLY A 182 29.17 35.62 44.68
C GLY A 182 28.25 34.94 45.70
N SER A 183 28.71 33.81 46.24
CA SER A 183 27.97 33.00 47.24
C SER A 183 27.74 33.76 48.56
N HIS A 184 28.67 34.63 48.95
CA HIS A 184 28.61 35.39 50.21
C HIS A 184 27.40 36.34 50.30
N LYS A 185 26.92 36.87 49.18
CA LYS A 185 25.71 37.71 49.15
C LYS A 185 24.41 36.90 49.17
N ASN A 186 24.48 35.57 48.99
CA ASN A 186 23.36 34.62 48.95
C ASN A 186 22.13 35.08 48.12
N ASN A 187 22.37 35.85 47.06
CA ASN A 187 21.29 36.38 46.22
C ASN A 187 20.85 35.31 45.20
N ARG A 188 19.72 34.65 45.47
CA ARG A 188 19.24 33.50 44.70
C ARG A 188 18.26 33.88 43.59
N THR A 189 18.42 33.25 42.42
CA THR A 189 17.68 33.57 41.20
C THR A 189 17.34 32.29 40.44
N ASN A 190 16.26 32.34 39.65
CA ASN A 190 15.84 31.28 38.74
C ASN A 190 16.08 31.70 37.28
N THR A 191 17.03 32.61 37.04
CA THR A 191 17.29 33.13 35.69
C THR A 191 18.73 32.84 35.36
N ALA A 192 18.96 32.06 34.30
CA ALA A 192 20.29 31.72 33.81
C ALA A 192 20.59 32.50 32.52
N CYS A 193 21.86 32.86 32.33
CA CYS A 193 22.33 33.44 31.07
C CYS A 193 22.21 32.42 29.93
N GLU A 194 21.72 32.82 28.76
CA GLU A 194 21.53 31.89 27.64
C GLU A 194 22.86 31.39 27.05
N LYS A 195 23.92 32.20 27.12
CA LYS A 195 25.23 31.84 26.56
C LYS A 195 26.07 30.97 27.49
N CYS A 196 25.98 31.17 28.80
CA CYS A 196 26.87 30.50 29.76
C CYS A 196 26.14 29.69 30.85
N HIS A 197 24.80 29.70 30.83
CA HIS A 197 23.91 28.94 31.74
C HIS A 197 24.12 29.17 33.24
N LYS A 198 24.91 30.18 33.62
CA LYS A 198 25.09 30.59 35.02
C LYS A 198 23.91 31.44 35.49
N ASN A 199 23.49 31.28 36.75
CA ASN A 199 22.41 32.05 37.35
C ASN A 199 22.81 33.52 37.57
N VAL A 200 21.89 34.45 37.25
CA VAL A 200 22.11 35.90 37.29
C VAL A 200 20.90 36.61 37.90
N CYS A 201 21.11 37.67 38.70
CA CYS A 201 20.04 38.43 39.34
C CYS A 201 19.52 39.57 38.46
N LYS A 202 18.42 40.21 38.89
CA LYS A 202 17.81 41.33 38.16
C LYS A 202 18.79 42.48 37.86
N ASN A 203 19.75 42.74 38.75
CA ASN A 203 20.71 43.83 38.62
C ASN A 203 21.90 43.47 37.71
N HIS A 204 22.13 42.19 37.46
CA HIS A 204 23.30 41.70 36.72
C HIS A 204 22.93 41.10 35.37
N ARG A 205 21.65 41.14 34.98
CA ARG A 205 21.19 40.75 33.65
C ARG A 205 20.91 41.99 32.82
N GLN A 206 21.16 41.91 31.52
CA GLN A 206 20.65 42.88 30.56
C GLN A 206 19.26 42.41 30.10
N GLN A 207 18.29 43.33 30.05
CA GLN A 207 16.99 43.06 29.43
C GLN A 207 17.07 43.52 27.97
N ARG A 208 16.81 42.61 27.01
CA ARG A 208 16.65 42.98 25.61
C ARG A 208 15.31 43.72 25.49
N ILE A 209 15.33 44.93 24.95
CA ILE A 209 14.12 45.70 24.62
C ILE A 209 13.97 45.60 23.11
N GLU A 210 12.90 44.93 22.67
CA GLU A 210 12.62 44.67 21.27
C GLU A 210 11.12 44.89 21.03
N CYS A 211 10.75 45.45 19.88
CA CYS A 211 9.33 45.63 19.54
C CYS A 211 8.75 44.29 19.04
N SER A 212 7.44 44.13 19.13
CA SER A 212 6.76 42.87 18.77
C SER A 212 7.03 42.41 17.32
N ARG A 213 7.28 43.34 16.39
CA ARG A 213 7.60 43.00 15.00
C ARG A 213 9.01 42.44 14.82
N CYS A 214 10.00 42.93 15.58
CA CYS A 214 11.38 42.46 15.44
C CYS A 214 11.62 41.09 16.11
N PHE A 215 10.76 40.68 17.04
CA PHE A 215 10.85 39.38 17.70
C PHE A 215 10.46 38.21 16.78
N GLU A 216 9.50 38.41 15.86
CA GLU A 216 8.99 37.34 14.99
C GLU A 216 9.93 36.99 13.82
N ASP A 217 10.81 37.92 13.42
CA ASP A 217 11.73 37.72 12.28
C ASP A 217 12.91 36.78 12.59
N GLU A 218 13.32 36.62 13.85
CA GLU A 218 14.44 35.72 14.25
C GLU A 218 14.05 34.23 14.18
N ASP A 219 12.79 33.88 14.48
CA ASP A 219 12.32 32.48 14.55
C ASP A 219 12.12 31.83 13.15
N LEU A 220 12.09 32.62 12.07
CA LEU A 220 11.97 32.11 10.69
C LEU A 220 13.32 31.78 10.03
N SER A 221 14.43 31.99 10.74
CA SER A 221 15.79 31.83 10.20
C SER A 221 16.68 30.83 10.96
N SER A 222 16.12 30.07 11.90
CA SER A 222 16.81 29.00 12.65
C SER A 222 16.33 27.60 12.29
#